data_AF-A0A2N7Y276-F1
#
_entry.id   AF-A0A2N7Y276-F1
#
_cell.length_a   1.000
_cell.length_b   1.000
_cell.length_c   1.000
_cell.angle_alpha   90.00
_cell.angle_beta   90.00
_cell.angle_gamma   90.00
#
_symmetry.space_group_name_H-M   'P 1'
#
loop_
_entity.id
_entity.type
_entity.pdbx_description
1 polymer ?
#
loop_
_entity_poly.entity_id
_entity_poly.type
_entity_poly.pdbx_seq_one_letter_code
_entity_poly.pdbx_strand_id
1 'polypeptide(L)'
;MSDGYVFCDKLFNALEPQQLYAPNTFFACYNERGLYHSAQFVLRLSPVVHGLVDSITSKTEGQEITYEEISAYATFIHENVHWWQHVGSTVGLILSLGYPAQTHESIKSLLHLAKSREVSKSIRSWSERGFTPGNGLDDDIKHANIVINNAKDFEFFRALVIQPENIREILGDPYFLSVDHSFSMAYQLVVGLLKATFDPEGNYLPGIDSWNEGFTELANEKSGEVNREKTVALYQITGLDILEGQARLIQLQFLCLSHASSPTFGEAAQDGYLKGVYGKAFEYFLSKVGCECPVSVEDPLIAIFLLICDISLNSGVGLPFEIVDFDRFIYDADPKYRFVMLCGAAAFELESLSEIIMGYTREEYIEAARVLTSLCDYNHPLEISEQIADWALTQENIVQLLSEREEFKFARENMLVRVVFSSFVAFNVDKFKEPQFFCWAGYHLAKSSDREKDKQLWLKNLSLFTDKEDDNGIFVRDFPGKSPEIIHETYSQFYASCITYDMTRQWTFSDRPFNYDYSWLTEQHAPADMKKEVKRIFKELYGIGPDDIKCNYVGKDSSSSSL
;
A
#
# COMPACT_ATOMS: atom_id res chain seq x y z
N MET A 1 16.41 -15.80 -20.21
CA MET A 1 15.55 -16.75 -19.46
C MET A 1 14.65 -16.00 -18.48
N SER A 2 14.08 -14.86 -18.91
CA SER A 2 13.26 -13.94 -18.10
C SER A 2 11.77 -13.97 -18.47
N ASP A 3 11.39 -14.65 -19.55
CA ASP A 3 10.00 -14.75 -20.00
C ASP A 3 9.17 -15.80 -19.22
N GLY A 4 9.79 -16.53 -18.27
CA GLY A 4 9.15 -17.64 -17.56
C GLY A 4 8.21 -17.22 -16.43
N TYR A 5 8.56 -16.16 -15.68
CA TYR A 5 7.80 -15.77 -14.48
C TYR A 5 6.52 -15.00 -14.83
N VAL A 6 6.60 -14.03 -15.75
CA VAL A 6 5.43 -13.28 -16.25
C VAL A 6 4.43 -14.20 -16.98
N PHE A 7 4.92 -15.25 -17.64
CA PHE A 7 4.07 -16.22 -18.33
C PHE A 7 3.39 -17.19 -17.34
N CYS A 8 4.08 -17.61 -16.27
CA CYS A 8 3.50 -18.49 -15.25
C CYS A 8 2.35 -17.85 -14.47
N ASP A 9 2.46 -16.59 -14.03
CA ASP A 9 1.39 -15.92 -13.29
C ASP A 9 0.15 -15.64 -14.15
N LYS A 10 0.34 -15.38 -15.45
CA LYS A 10 -0.77 -15.23 -16.40
C LYS A 10 -1.41 -16.56 -16.79
N LEU A 11 -0.62 -17.64 -16.91
CA LEU A 11 -1.16 -18.97 -17.25
C LEU A 11 -1.90 -19.64 -16.08
N PHE A 12 -1.43 -19.45 -14.84
CA PHE A 12 -2.09 -20.02 -13.65
C PHE A 12 -3.48 -19.41 -13.39
N ASN A 13 -3.69 -18.16 -13.82
CA ASN A 13 -4.92 -17.38 -13.63
C ASN A 13 -5.88 -17.40 -14.82
N ALA A 14 -5.43 -17.81 -16.02
CA ALA A 14 -6.27 -17.88 -17.23
C ALA A 14 -7.34 -19.00 -17.22
N LEU A 15 -7.42 -19.79 -16.15
CA LEU A 15 -8.34 -20.93 -16.02
C LEU A 15 -9.41 -20.76 -14.92
N GLU A 16 -9.52 -19.59 -14.29
CA GLU A 16 -10.55 -19.28 -13.29
C GLU A 16 -11.49 -18.15 -13.73
N PRO A 17 -12.73 -18.07 -13.20
CA PRO A 17 -13.47 -16.81 -13.20
C PRO A 17 -12.59 -15.77 -12.50
N GLN A 18 -12.23 -14.72 -13.23
CA GLN A 18 -11.21 -13.73 -12.87
C GLN A 18 -11.39 -13.25 -11.43
N GLN A 19 -10.43 -13.57 -10.56
CA GLN A 19 -10.30 -12.87 -9.29
C GLN A 19 -9.99 -11.41 -9.61
N LEU A 20 -10.69 -10.48 -8.96
CA LEU A 20 -10.41 -9.05 -9.04
C LEU A 20 -8.92 -8.81 -8.80
N TYR A 21 -8.21 -8.47 -9.86
CA TYR A 21 -6.77 -8.30 -9.82
C TYR A 21 -6.44 -6.83 -9.55
N ALA A 22 -5.82 -6.58 -8.40
CA ALA A 22 -5.04 -5.38 -8.13
C ALA A 22 -3.61 -5.84 -7.77
N PRO A 23 -2.56 -5.29 -8.42
CA PRO A 23 -1.20 -5.72 -8.19
C PRO A 23 -0.77 -5.44 -6.75
N ASN A 24 -0.05 -6.39 -6.14
CA ASN A 24 0.64 -6.21 -4.87
C ASN A 24 2.13 -5.89 -5.06
N THR A 25 2.57 -5.77 -6.31
CA THR A 25 3.96 -5.67 -6.74
C THR A 25 4.15 -4.40 -7.57
N PHE A 26 5.12 -3.58 -7.19
CA PHE A 26 5.51 -2.33 -7.86
C PHE A 26 6.94 -2.52 -8.37
N PHE A 27 7.19 -2.32 -9.66
CA PHE A 27 8.45 -2.72 -10.31
C PHE A 27 9.32 -1.51 -10.63
N ALA A 28 10.64 -1.58 -10.54
CA ALA A 28 11.48 -0.61 -11.23
C ALA A 28 11.63 -0.97 -12.72
N CYS A 29 11.12 -0.14 -13.65
CA CYS A 29 11.27 -0.14 -15.12
C CYS A 29 12.17 -1.20 -15.80
N TYR A 30 11.64 -1.81 -16.87
CA TYR A 30 12.30 -2.62 -17.93
C TYR A 30 13.61 -3.34 -17.52
N ASN A 31 13.49 -4.66 -17.30
CA ASN A 31 14.51 -5.63 -16.84
C ASN A 31 14.67 -5.74 -15.30
N GLU A 32 13.55 -5.83 -14.56
CA GLU A 32 13.41 -6.45 -13.22
C GLU A 32 14.60 -6.27 -12.26
N ARG A 33 14.96 -5.02 -11.94
CA ARG A 33 16.09 -4.70 -11.06
C ARG A 33 15.72 -4.49 -9.60
N GLY A 34 14.45 -4.18 -9.33
CA GLY A 34 13.88 -3.94 -8.00
C GLY A 34 12.37 -4.16 -7.99
N LEU A 35 11.82 -4.42 -6.80
CA LEU A 35 10.41 -4.66 -6.53
C LEU A 35 10.05 -4.31 -5.08
N TYR A 36 8.97 -3.57 -4.83
CA TYR A 36 8.31 -3.53 -3.53
C TYR A 36 7.03 -4.38 -3.54
N HIS A 37 6.88 -5.26 -2.55
CA HIS A 37 5.68 -6.08 -2.39
C HIS A 37 4.85 -5.62 -1.19
N SER A 38 3.70 -4.97 -1.44
CA SER A 38 2.89 -4.31 -0.40
C SER A 38 2.24 -5.26 0.61
N ALA A 39 1.80 -6.46 0.19
CA ALA A 39 1.24 -7.44 1.12
C ALA A 39 2.30 -8.22 1.93
N GLN A 40 3.55 -8.23 1.48
CA GLN A 40 4.69 -8.88 2.15
C GLN A 40 5.57 -7.88 2.91
N PHE A 41 5.34 -6.58 2.70
CA PHE A 41 6.09 -5.47 3.30
C PHE A 41 7.61 -5.56 3.05
N VAL A 42 8.01 -6.05 1.87
CA VAL A 42 9.41 -6.32 1.53
C VAL A 42 9.84 -5.53 0.30
N LEU A 43 11.03 -4.94 0.39
CA LEU A 43 11.77 -4.39 -0.73
C LEU A 43 12.70 -5.48 -1.27
N ARG A 44 12.68 -5.71 -2.58
CA ARG A 44 13.48 -6.72 -3.25
C ARG A 44 14.36 -6.08 -4.31
N LEU A 45 15.62 -6.47 -4.38
CA LEU A 45 16.54 -6.01 -5.43
C LEU A 45 17.17 -7.22 -6.13
N SER A 46 17.46 -7.06 -7.42
CA SER A 46 18.27 -8.07 -8.12
C SER A 46 19.64 -8.20 -7.45
N PRO A 47 20.29 -9.39 -7.46
CA PRO A 47 21.59 -9.60 -6.84
C PRO A 47 22.65 -8.57 -7.26
N VAL A 48 22.66 -8.19 -8.54
CA VAL A 48 23.59 -7.18 -9.07
C VAL A 48 23.35 -5.81 -8.43
N VAL A 49 22.08 -5.43 -8.24
CA VAL A 49 21.75 -4.15 -7.61
C VAL A 49 22.08 -4.17 -6.12
N HIS A 50 21.85 -5.29 -5.42
CA HIS A 50 22.29 -5.46 -4.03
C HIS A 50 23.78 -5.25 -3.86
N GLY A 51 24.60 -5.99 -4.62
CA GLY A 51 26.06 -5.87 -4.51
C GLY A 51 26.55 -4.45 -4.80
N LEU A 52 25.90 -3.73 -5.72
CA LEU A 52 26.22 -2.32 -6.02
C LEU A 52 25.75 -1.36 -4.92
N VAL A 53 24.59 -1.60 -4.29
CA VAL A 53 24.08 -0.81 -3.16
C VAL A 53 24.94 -1.03 -1.90
N ASP A 54 25.38 -2.25 -1.65
CA ASP A 54 26.30 -2.55 -0.54
C ASP A 54 27.70 -1.95 -0.80
N SER A 55 28.15 -1.96 -2.05
CA SER A 55 29.39 -1.29 -2.45
C SER A 55 29.33 0.22 -2.18
N ILE A 56 28.30 0.93 -2.63
CA ILE A 56 28.19 2.38 -2.42
C ILE A 56 28.03 2.74 -0.94
N THR A 57 27.30 1.94 -0.15
CA THR A 57 27.06 2.22 1.28
C THR A 57 28.26 1.91 2.18
N SER A 58 29.15 1.02 1.74
CA SER A 58 30.40 0.69 2.45
C SER A 58 31.56 1.64 2.13
N LYS A 59 31.45 2.45 1.08
CA LYS A 59 32.48 3.42 0.70
C LYS A 59 32.62 4.57 1.70
N THR A 60 33.86 4.91 2.02
CA THR A 60 34.23 6.08 2.83
C THR A 60 34.44 7.32 1.95
N GLU A 61 34.44 8.48 2.59
CA GLU A 61 34.67 9.77 1.92
C GLU A 61 35.97 9.77 1.08
N GLY A 62 35.86 10.22 -0.17
CA GLY A 62 36.97 10.27 -1.13
C GLY A 62 37.14 9.03 -2.01
N GLN A 63 36.39 7.94 -1.77
CA GLN A 63 36.34 6.83 -2.71
C GLN A 63 35.45 7.17 -3.91
N GLU A 64 35.91 6.81 -5.11
CA GLU A 64 35.16 7.02 -6.34
C GLU A 64 33.89 6.17 -6.34
N ILE A 65 32.74 6.81 -6.59
CA ILE A 65 31.44 6.15 -6.76
C ILE A 65 31.18 6.09 -8.27
N THR A 66 30.91 4.90 -8.79
CA THR A 66 30.68 4.72 -10.23
C THR A 66 29.24 5.07 -10.62
N TYR A 67 29.01 5.26 -11.92
CA TYR A 67 27.66 5.48 -12.43
C TYR A 67 26.74 4.28 -12.19
N GLU A 68 27.25 3.06 -12.30
CA GLU A 68 26.48 1.83 -12.05
C GLU A 68 25.99 1.76 -10.60
N GLU A 69 26.84 2.17 -9.65
CA GLU A 69 26.48 2.26 -8.24
C GLU A 69 25.41 3.32 -7.98
N ILE A 70 25.53 4.50 -8.61
CA ILE A 70 24.51 5.55 -8.53
C ILE A 70 23.19 5.09 -9.15
N SER A 71 23.23 4.42 -10.30
CA SER A 71 22.05 3.87 -10.95
C SER A 71 21.37 2.79 -10.10
N ALA A 72 22.16 1.90 -9.47
CA ALA A 72 21.65 0.90 -8.52
C ALA A 72 21.02 1.54 -7.28
N TYR A 73 21.68 2.56 -6.71
CA TYR A 73 21.15 3.29 -5.56
C TYR A 73 19.87 4.08 -5.92
N ALA A 74 19.77 4.61 -7.14
CA ALA A 74 18.55 5.24 -7.64
C ALA A 74 17.38 4.23 -7.68
N THR A 75 17.62 2.99 -8.11
CA THR A 75 16.61 1.91 -8.04
C THR A 75 16.22 1.60 -6.59
N PHE A 76 17.18 1.51 -5.68
CA PHE A 76 16.88 1.33 -4.25
C PHE A 76 16.02 2.48 -3.69
N ILE A 77 16.28 3.72 -4.10
CA ILE A 77 15.45 4.87 -3.73
C ILE A 77 14.01 4.69 -4.22
N HIS A 78 13.82 4.31 -5.48
CA HIS A 78 12.50 4.06 -6.07
C HIS A 78 11.67 3.09 -5.23
N GLU A 79 12.24 1.92 -4.92
CA GLU A 79 11.52 0.89 -4.16
C GLU A 79 11.23 1.33 -2.72
N ASN A 80 12.14 2.10 -2.11
CA ASN A 80 11.92 2.62 -0.76
C ASN A 80 10.84 3.72 -0.72
N VAL A 81 10.65 4.48 -1.81
CA VAL A 81 9.51 5.40 -1.92
C VAL A 81 8.19 4.63 -1.93
N HIS A 82 8.11 3.45 -2.54
CA HIS A 82 6.90 2.62 -2.44
C HIS A 82 6.61 2.17 -1.01
N TRP A 83 7.64 1.85 -0.23
CA TRP A 83 7.48 1.63 1.21
C TRP A 83 6.87 2.87 1.89
N TRP A 84 7.43 4.07 1.67
CA TRP A 84 6.89 5.32 2.22
C TRP A 84 5.45 5.59 1.80
N GLN A 85 5.09 5.33 0.55
CA GLN A 85 3.72 5.48 0.09
C GLN A 85 2.77 4.56 0.86
N HIS A 86 3.16 3.31 1.13
CA HIS A 86 2.30 2.31 1.77
C HIS A 86 2.21 2.43 3.29
N VAL A 87 3.28 2.88 3.96
CA VAL A 87 3.25 3.03 5.42
C VAL A 87 3.16 4.46 5.88
N GLY A 88 3.43 5.45 5.02
CA GLY A 88 3.49 6.86 5.39
C GLY A 88 2.31 7.69 4.90
N SER A 89 1.60 7.26 3.84
CA SER A 89 0.43 7.98 3.33
C SER A 89 -0.89 7.45 3.88
N THR A 90 -1.92 8.30 3.95
CA THR A 90 -3.26 7.89 4.42
C THR A 90 -3.82 6.76 3.57
N VAL A 91 -3.87 6.91 2.23
CA VAL A 91 -4.41 5.85 1.37
C VAL A 91 -3.55 4.57 1.43
N GLY A 92 -2.23 4.72 1.54
CA GLY A 92 -1.32 3.60 1.71
C GLY A 92 -1.58 2.83 2.99
N LEU A 93 -1.82 3.52 4.10
CA LEU A 93 -2.15 2.88 5.38
C LEU A 93 -3.45 2.08 5.28
N ILE A 94 -4.50 2.63 4.66
CA ILE A 94 -5.77 1.91 4.42
C ILE A 94 -5.53 0.65 3.57
N LEU A 95 -4.71 0.75 2.51
CA LEU A 95 -4.35 -0.40 1.68
C LEU A 95 -3.54 -1.45 2.44
N SER A 96 -2.54 -1.01 3.21
CA SER A 96 -1.63 -1.88 3.98
C SER A 96 -2.33 -2.65 5.09
N LEU A 97 -3.28 -2.00 5.78
CA LEU A 97 -4.00 -2.58 6.91
C LEU A 97 -5.31 -3.26 6.52
N GLY A 98 -5.77 -3.17 5.28
CA GLY A 98 -7.06 -3.73 4.89
C GLY A 98 -7.16 -5.26 5.00
N TYR A 99 -6.08 -6.00 4.66
CA TYR A 99 -6.04 -7.46 4.85
C TYR A 99 -6.06 -7.89 6.33
N PRO A 100 -5.27 -7.26 7.22
CA PRO A 100 -5.48 -7.39 8.66
C PRO A 100 -6.91 -7.06 9.08
N ALA A 101 -7.42 -5.89 8.69
CA ALA A 101 -8.70 -5.36 9.12
C ALA A 101 -9.88 -6.28 8.76
N GLN A 102 -9.97 -6.75 7.51
CA GLN A 102 -11.02 -7.70 7.12
C GLN A 102 -10.98 -8.99 7.95
N THR A 103 -9.80 -9.44 8.39
CA THR A 103 -9.63 -10.67 9.17
C THR A 103 -10.06 -10.45 10.61
N HIS A 104 -9.59 -9.35 11.23
CA HIS A 104 -9.91 -8.98 12.61
C HIS A 104 -11.40 -8.69 12.78
N GLU A 105 -11.99 -7.87 11.90
CA GLU A 105 -13.42 -7.55 11.94
C GLU A 105 -14.31 -8.79 11.72
N SER A 106 -13.79 -9.78 10.98
CA SER A 106 -14.50 -11.03 10.72
C SER A 106 -14.17 -12.15 11.71
N ILE A 107 -13.32 -11.93 12.72
CA ILE A 107 -12.75 -13.02 13.54
C ILE A 107 -13.80 -13.84 14.27
N LYS A 108 -14.84 -13.19 14.82
CA LYS A 108 -15.94 -13.86 15.52
C LYS A 108 -16.70 -14.80 14.56
N SER A 109 -16.95 -14.35 13.33
CA SER A 109 -17.60 -15.15 12.29
C SER A 109 -16.70 -16.28 11.81
N LEU A 110 -15.42 -16.03 11.59
CA LEU A 110 -14.46 -17.05 11.18
C LEU A 110 -14.33 -18.17 12.24
N LEU A 111 -14.27 -17.81 13.53
CA LEU A 111 -14.26 -18.77 14.63
C LEU A 111 -15.56 -19.58 14.73
N HIS A 112 -16.71 -18.95 14.46
CA HIS A 112 -17.98 -19.65 14.39
C HIS A 112 -17.98 -20.72 13.28
N LEU A 113 -17.60 -20.32 12.07
CA LEU A 113 -17.52 -21.22 10.90
C LEU A 113 -16.50 -22.34 11.10
N ALA A 114 -15.35 -22.04 11.71
CA ALA A 114 -14.34 -23.04 12.05
C ALA A 114 -14.88 -24.10 13.03
N LYS A 115 -15.69 -23.66 13.99
CA LYS A 115 -16.28 -24.53 15.01
C LYS A 115 -17.37 -25.44 14.45
N SER A 116 -18.12 -25.00 13.43
CA SER A 116 -19.19 -25.84 12.85
C SER A 116 -18.64 -27.06 12.13
N ARG A 117 -17.41 -26.98 11.57
CA ARG A 117 -16.73 -28.06 10.81
C ARG A 117 -17.47 -28.52 9.54
N GLU A 118 -18.57 -27.85 9.19
CA GLU A 118 -19.37 -28.14 7.99
C GLU A 118 -18.99 -27.24 6.80
N VAL A 119 -18.31 -26.13 7.07
CA VAL A 119 -17.90 -25.16 6.07
C VAL A 119 -16.72 -25.69 5.26
N SER A 120 -16.93 -25.88 3.95
CA SER A 120 -15.87 -26.25 3.01
C SER A 120 -15.11 -25.03 2.51
N LYS A 121 -13.88 -25.22 2.05
CA LYS A 121 -13.15 -24.23 1.26
C LYS A 121 -13.66 -24.20 -0.20
N SER A 122 -13.95 -23.05 -0.80
CA SER A 122 -13.97 -21.70 -0.19
C SER A 122 -15.24 -21.41 0.61
N ILE A 123 -15.18 -20.51 1.61
CA ILE A 123 -16.35 -20.02 2.35
C ILE A 123 -17.39 -19.43 1.38
N ARG A 124 -16.94 -18.66 0.39
CA ARG A 124 -17.78 -18.09 -0.67
C ARG A 124 -18.59 -19.16 -1.38
N SER A 125 -17.91 -20.10 -2.04
CA SER A 125 -18.58 -21.09 -2.88
C SER A 125 -19.39 -22.09 -2.03
N TRP A 126 -19.01 -22.30 -0.78
CA TRP A 126 -19.83 -23.06 0.18
C TRP A 126 -21.15 -22.34 0.49
N SER A 127 -21.09 -21.05 0.82
CA SER A 127 -22.27 -20.22 1.12
C SER A 127 -23.22 -20.14 -0.06
N GLU A 128 -22.68 -19.90 -1.27
CA GLU A 128 -23.47 -19.81 -2.51
C GLU A 128 -24.22 -21.12 -2.84
N ARG A 129 -23.64 -22.29 -2.54
CA ARG A 129 -24.30 -23.59 -2.72
C ARG A 129 -25.33 -23.89 -1.64
N GLY A 130 -25.12 -23.40 -0.42
CA GLY A 130 -26.03 -23.60 0.71
C GLY A 130 -27.31 -22.77 0.64
N PHE A 131 -27.34 -21.73 -0.22
CA PHE A 131 -28.50 -20.86 -0.37
C PHE A 131 -29.69 -21.60 -0.99
N THR A 132 -30.75 -21.81 -0.21
CA THR A 132 -32.02 -22.38 -0.68
C THR A 132 -33.14 -21.35 -0.50
N PRO A 133 -33.79 -20.87 -1.58
CA PRO A 133 -34.86 -19.87 -1.46
C PRO A 133 -36.03 -20.39 -0.61
N GLY A 134 -36.39 -19.67 0.47
CA GLY A 134 -37.58 -19.95 1.27
C GLY A 134 -37.34 -20.57 2.66
N ASN A 135 -36.13 -21.00 2.98
CA ASN A 135 -35.73 -21.27 4.36
C ASN A 135 -35.02 -20.02 4.93
N GLY A 136 -35.28 -19.68 6.19
CA GLY A 136 -34.54 -18.61 6.86
C GLY A 136 -33.03 -18.84 6.76
N LEU A 137 -32.25 -17.75 6.75
CA LEU A 137 -30.79 -17.84 6.69
C LEU A 137 -30.28 -18.68 7.87
N ASP A 138 -29.68 -19.82 7.55
CA ASP A 138 -28.85 -20.61 8.46
C ASP A 138 -27.79 -19.70 9.11
N ASP A 139 -27.49 -19.94 10.38
CA ASP A 139 -26.60 -19.08 11.18
C ASP A 139 -25.18 -19.08 10.60
N ASP A 140 -24.69 -20.23 10.14
CA ASP A 140 -23.41 -20.35 9.43
C ASP A 140 -23.42 -19.52 8.13
N ILE A 141 -24.53 -19.46 7.40
CA ILE A 141 -24.62 -18.65 6.17
C ILE A 141 -24.58 -17.15 6.48
N LYS A 142 -25.15 -16.71 7.61
CA LYS A 142 -25.03 -15.30 8.04
C LYS A 142 -23.58 -14.95 8.35
N HIS A 143 -22.89 -15.80 9.11
CA HIS A 143 -21.49 -15.62 9.43
C HIS A 143 -20.60 -15.66 8.17
N ALA A 144 -20.88 -16.57 7.24
CA ALA A 144 -20.19 -16.61 5.95
C ALA A 144 -20.38 -15.31 5.16
N ASN A 145 -21.61 -14.78 5.09
CA ASN A 145 -21.88 -13.53 4.39
C ASN A 145 -21.13 -12.33 4.99
N ILE A 146 -21.00 -12.25 6.32
CA ILE A 146 -20.19 -11.21 6.98
C ILE A 146 -18.73 -11.30 6.52
N VAL A 147 -18.14 -12.50 6.56
CA VAL A 147 -16.74 -12.73 6.15
C VAL A 147 -16.54 -12.36 4.68
N ILE A 148 -17.46 -12.79 3.80
CA ILE A 148 -17.34 -12.58 2.36
C ILE A 148 -17.51 -11.10 2.02
N ASN A 149 -18.51 -10.41 2.59
CA ASN A 149 -18.77 -8.99 2.31
C ASN A 149 -17.58 -8.12 2.74
N ASN A 150 -17.15 -8.23 4.01
CA ASN A 150 -16.01 -7.46 4.51
C ASN A 150 -14.77 -7.63 3.64
N ALA A 151 -14.49 -8.87 3.22
CA ALA A 151 -13.34 -9.15 2.36
C ALA A 151 -13.55 -8.67 0.91
N LYS A 152 -14.78 -8.73 0.37
CA LYS A 152 -15.10 -8.25 -0.98
C LYS A 152 -15.06 -6.73 -1.07
N ASP A 153 -15.62 -6.02 -0.09
CA ASP A 153 -15.65 -4.56 -0.07
C ASP A 153 -14.23 -3.97 -0.05
N PHE A 154 -13.33 -4.56 0.72
CA PHE A 154 -11.92 -4.17 0.68
C PHE A 154 -11.25 -4.49 -0.66
N GLU A 155 -11.51 -5.66 -1.26
CA GLU A 155 -10.98 -6.01 -2.58
C GLU A 155 -11.50 -5.07 -3.68
N PHE A 156 -12.76 -4.64 -3.62
CA PHE A 156 -13.32 -3.63 -4.51
C PHE A 156 -12.64 -2.28 -4.31
N PHE A 157 -12.51 -1.80 -3.08
CA PHE A 157 -11.79 -0.57 -2.76
C PHE A 157 -10.35 -0.60 -3.33
N ARG A 158 -9.61 -1.66 -3.05
CA ARG A 158 -8.23 -1.85 -3.51
C ARG A 158 -8.14 -1.79 -5.04
N ALA A 159 -9.03 -2.49 -5.74
CA ALA A 159 -9.07 -2.48 -7.20
C ALA A 159 -9.48 -1.12 -7.78
N LEU A 160 -10.46 -0.44 -7.17
CA LEU A 160 -10.91 0.90 -7.56
C LEU A 160 -9.81 1.95 -7.37
N VAL A 161 -9.00 1.84 -6.31
CA VAL A 161 -7.88 2.76 -6.05
C VAL A 161 -6.70 2.47 -6.98
N ILE A 162 -6.20 1.23 -7.00
CA ILE A 162 -4.93 0.90 -7.67
C ILE A 162 -5.08 0.79 -9.18
N GLN A 163 -6.02 0.00 -9.69
CA GLN A 163 -6.11 -0.30 -11.12
C GLN A 163 -7.51 -0.78 -11.52
N PRO A 164 -8.38 0.12 -12.03
CA PRO A 164 -9.76 -0.21 -12.39
C PRO A 164 -9.88 -0.92 -13.76
N GLU A 165 -8.82 -1.56 -14.29
CA GLU A 165 -8.89 -2.24 -15.58
C GLU A 165 -9.95 -3.34 -15.61
N ASN A 166 -10.28 -3.90 -14.44
CA ASN A 166 -11.34 -4.89 -14.24
C ASN A 166 -12.68 -4.26 -13.82
N ILE A 167 -12.92 -2.97 -14.10
CA ILE A 167 -14.13 -2.30 -13.60
C ILE A 167 -15.42 -2.99 -14.06
N ARG A 168 -15.44 -3.58 -15.26
CA ARG A 168 -16.61 -4.33 -15.75
C ARG A 168 -16.88 -5.57 -14.90
N GLU A 169 -15.83 -6.22 -14.41
CA GLU A 169 -15.94 -7.38 -13.51
C GLU A 169 -16.44 -6.93 -12.14
N ILE A 170 -15.92 -5.84 -11.59
CA ILE A 170 -16.42 -5.21 -10.35
C ILE A 170 -17.92 -4.91 -10.47
N LEU A 171 -18.32 -4.23 -11.55
CA LEU A 171 -19.71 -3.83 -11.76
C LEU A 171 -20.64 -5.03 -11.96
N GLY A 172 -20.13 -6.14 -12.49
CA GLY A 172 -20.87 -7.39 -12.67
C GLY A 172 -20.92 -8.28 -11.42
N ASP A 173 -20.08 -8.04 -10.42
CA ASP A 173 -20.00 -8.86 -9.21
C ASP A 173 -21.25 -8.66 -8.33
N PRO A 174 -21.91 -9.75 -7.89
CA PRO A 174 -23.13 -9.66 -7.08
C PRO A 174 -22.88 -9.07 -5.69
N TYR A 175 -21.64 -9.10 -5.19
CA TYR A 175 -21.27 -8.50 -3.91
C TYR A 175 -21.00 -6.99 -4.02
N PHE A 176 -20.83 -6.44 -5.23
CA PHE A 176 -20.53 -5.03 -5.40
C PHE A 176 -21.79 -4.16 -5.32
N LEU A 177 -21.87 -3.33 -4.26
CA LEU A 177 -22.95 -2.38 -4.05
C LEU A 177 -22.72 -1.04 -4.76
N SER A 178 -21.62 -0.35 -4.44
CA SER A 178 -21.21 0.92 -5.05
C SER A 178 -19.75 1.26 -4.73
N VAL A 179 -19.22 2.28 -5.42
CA VAL A 179 -17.89 2.86 -5.11
C VAL A 179 -17.90 3.42 -3.69
N ASP A 180 -18.89 4.24 -3.36
CA ASP A 180 -19.06 4.86 -2.04
C ASP A 180 -19.03 3.83 -0.92
N HIS A 181 -19.76 2.72 -1.10
CA HIS A 181 -19.80 1.65 -0.12
C HIS A 181 -18.44 0.97 0.05
N SER A 182 -17.73 0.72 -1.05
CA SER A 182 -16.41 0.08 -0.98
C SER A 182 -15.41 0.97 -0.21
N PHE A 183 -15.43 2.29 -0.48
CA PHE A 183 -14.62 3.27 0.25
C PHE A 183 -14.99 3.37 1.72
N SER A 184 -16.28 3.48 2.04
CA SER A 184 -16.75 3.59 3.42
C SER A 184 -16.36 2.36 4.23
N MET A 185 -16.58 1.16 3.68
CA MET A 185 -16.24 -0.10 4.33
C MET A 185 -14.74 -0.24 4.55
N ALA A 186 -13.90 0.07 3.55
CA ALA A 186 -12.45 -0.02 3.70
C ALA A 186 -11.92 0.88 4.83
N TYR A 187 -12.40 2.13 4.90
CA TYR A 187 -12.02 3.04 5.98
C TYR A 187 -12.57 2.58 7.34
N GLN A 188 -13.84 2.14 7.41
CA GLN A 188 -14.42 1.63 8.66
C GLN A 188 -13.66 0.43 9.22
N LEU A 189 -13.31 -0.55 8.37
CA LEU A 189 -12.57 -1.74 8.79
C LEU A 189 -11.20 -1.35 9.36
N VAL A 190 -10.45 -0.50 8.65
CA VAL A 190 -9.09 -0.14 9.06
C VAL A 190 -9.09 0.78 10.28
N VAL A 191 -9.92 1.83 10.30
CA VAL A 191 -10.00 2.74 11.46
C VAL A 191 -10.58 2.02 12.67
N GLY A 192 -11.54 1.11 12.48
CA GLY A 192 -12.05 0.23 13.54
C GLY A 192 -10.98 -0.64 14.17
N LEU A 193 -10.14 -1.29 13.34
CA LEU A 193 -8.98 -2.05 13.82
C LEU A 193 -7.99 -1.17 14.61
N LEU A 194 -7.70 0.04 14.12
CA LEU A 194 -6.81 0.97 14.81
C LEU A 194 -7.39 1.43 16.15
N LYS A 195 -8.68 1.78 16.20
CA LYS A 195 -9.38 2.13 17.45
C LYS A 195 -9.35 0.99 18.45
N ALA A 196 -9.74 -0.21 18.03
CA ALA A 196 -9.74 -1.38 18.90
C ALA A 196 -8.34 -1.71 19.46
N THR A 197 -7.27 -1.33 18.74
CA THR A 197 -5.89 -1.60 19.15
C THR A 197 -5.27 -0.48 19.99
N PHE A 198 -5.55 0.80 19.67
CA PHE A 198 -4.82 1.95 20.23
C PHE A 198 -5.72 3.00 20.88
N ASP A 199 -6.99 3.10 20.50
CA ASP A 199 -7.93 4.09 21.02
C ASP A 199 -9.28 3.46 21.41
N PRO A 200 -9.30 2.49 22.35
CA PRO A 200 -10.51 1.75 22.70
C PRO A 200 -11.60 2.63 23.33
N GLU A 201 -11.22 3.75 23.94
CA GLU A 201 -12.13 4.73 24.53
C GLU A 201 -12.59 5.81 23.51
N GLY A 202 -12.02 5.83 22.30
CA GLY A 202 -12.43 6.72 21.23
C GLY A 202 -12.10 8.20 21.45
N ASN A 203 -10.91 8.50 21.99
CA ASN A 203 -10.49 9.84 22.37
C ASN A 203 -9.88 10.68 21.24
N TYR A 204 -9.25 10.05 20.23
CA TYR A 204 -8.44 10.79 19.24
C TYR A 204 -8.49 10.24 17.82
N LEU A 205 -8.84 8.97 17.61
CA LEU A 205 -9.11 8.42 16.29
C LEU A 205 -10.57 8.70 15.88
N PRO A 206 -10.86 8.91 14.58
CA PRO A 206 -12.21 9.21 14.10
C PRO A 206 -13.28 8.21 14.56
N GLY A 207 -14.49 8.69 14.82
CA GLY A 207 -15.62 7.94 15.36
C GLY A 207 -16.37 7.17 14.29
N ILE A 208 -16.01 5.90 14.08
CA ILE A 208 -16.65 5.05 13.06
C ILE A 208 -18.14 4.78 13.30
N ASP A 209 -18.64 4.93 14.53
CA ASP A 209 -20.04 4.64 14.88
C ASP A 209 -21.00 5.58 14.14
N SER A 210 -20.66 6.88 14.06
CA SER A 210 -21.47 7.87 13.36
C SER A 210 -21.42 7.71 11.84
N TRP A 211 -20.38 7.07 11.31
CA TRP A 211 -20.24 6.90 9.86
C TRP A 211 -21.29 5.95 9.30
N ASN A 212 -21.64 4.89 10.03
CA ASN A 212 -22.70 3.97 9.60
C ASN A 212 -24.04 4.67 9.44
N GLU A 213 -24.39 5.55 10.38
CA GLU A 213 -25.61 6.34 10.32
C GLU A 213 -25.55 7.30 9.12
N GLY A 214 -24.48 8.08 8.99
CA GLY A 214 -24.31 9.05 7.91
C GLY A 214 -24.35 8.44 6.50
N PHE A 215 -23.63 7.34 6.26
CA PHE A 215 -23.68 6.65 4.97
C PHE A 215 -25.03 5.97 4.70
N THR A 216 -25.73 5.49 5.74
CA THR A 216 -27.07 4.93 5.61
C THR A 216 -28.09 6.00 5.25
N GLU A 217 -28.03 7.16 5.91
CA GLU A 217 -28.87 8.32 5.60
C GLU A 217 -28.65 8.79 4.16
N LEU A 218 -27.39 8.99 3.75
CA LEU A 218 -27.04 9.35 2.38
C LEU A 218 -27.57 8.33 1.36
N ALA A 219 -27.45 7.03 1.65
CA ALA A 219 -27.97 5.98 0.79
C ALA A 219 -29.50 6.02 0.68
N ASN A 220 -30.22 6.35 1.76
CA ASN A 220 -31.67 6.47 1.78
C ASN A 220 -32.15 7.73 1.05
N GLU A 221 -31.49 8.87 1.23
CA GLU A 221 -31.82 10.12 0.53
C GLU A 221 -31.68 9.96 -0.99
N LYS A 222 -30.57 9.37 -1.43
CA LYS A 222 -30.32 9.07 -2.84
C LYS A 222 -31.24 7.99 -3.42
N SER A 223 -31.86 7.16 -2.58
CA SER A 223 -32.79 6.11 -3.03
C SER A 223 -34.15 6.64 -3.54
N GLY A 224 -34.46 7.92 -3.27
CA GLY A 224 -35.60 8.62 -3.86
C GLY A 224 -35.37 9.03 -5.34
N GLU A 225 -34.11 9.06 -5.78
CA GLU A 225 -33.72 9.26 -7.17
C GLU A 225 -33.53 7.90 -7.86
N VAL A 226 -34.30 7.70 -8.91
CA VAL A 226 -34.46 6.42 -9.62
C VAL A 226 -33.12 5.88 -10.13
N ASN A 227 -32.85 4.61 -9.79
CA ASN A 227 -31.74 3.76 -10.25
C ASN A 227 -30.34 4.16 -9.77
N ARG A 228 -29.78 3.35 -8.85
CA ARG A 228 -28.33 3.12 -8.77
C ARG A 228 -27.84 2.60 -10.13
N GLU A 229 -27.64 3.48 -11.10
CA GLU A 229 -26.62 3.21 -12.09
C GLU A 229 -25.33 3.09 -11.29
N LYS A 230 -24.65 1.95 -11.44
CA LYS A 230 -23.31 1.74 -10.90
C LYS A 230 -22.35 2.67 -11.68
N THR A 231 -22.55 3.98 -11.56
CA THR A 231 -21.84 4.99 -12.34
C THR A 231 -20.51 5.19 -11.66
N VAL A 232 -19.49 4.54 -12.21
CA VAL A 232 -18.11 4.71 -11.76
C VAL A 232 -17.49 5.82 -12.59
N ALA A 233 -17.04 6.88 -11.93
CA ALA A 233 -16.19 7.87 -12.58
C ALA A 233 -14.88 7.20 -13.01
N LEU A 234 -14.67 7.07 -14.32
CA LEU A 234 -13.43 6.56 -14.87
C LEU A 234 -12.46 7.72 -15.11
N TYR A 235 -11.44 7.80 -14.28
CA TYR A 235 -10.33 8.73 -14.48
C TYR A 235 -9.35 8.17 -15.51
N GLN A 236 -8.68 9.05 -16.26
CA GLN A 236 -7.62 8.66 -17.20
C GLN A 236 -6.37 8.12 -16.47
N ILE A 237 -6.29 8.38 -15.17
CA ILE A 237 -5.16 8.09 -14.28
C ILE A 237 -5.64 7.14 -13.18
N THR A 238 -4.79 6.18 -12.84
CA THR A 238 -5.01 5.21 -11.78
C THR A 238 -4.19 5.56 -10.54
N GLY A 239 -4.52 4.98 -9.38
CA GLY A 239 -3.67 5.15 -8.19
C GLY A 239 -2.27 4.59 -8.42
N LEU A 240 -2.14 3.51 -9.19
CA LEU A 240 -0.85 2.96 -9.59
C LEU A 240 -0.02 3.96 -10.40
N ASP A 241 -0.63 4.66 -11.37
CA ASP A 241 0.07 5.69 -12.15
C ASP A 241 0.65 6.81 -11.24
N ILE A 242 -0.07 7.19 -10.18
CA ILE A 242 0.37 8.22 -9.21
C ILE A 242 1.54 7.70 -8.36
N LEU A 243 1.42 6.49 -7.83
CA LEU A 243 2.46 5.85 -7.01
C LEU A 243 3.76 5.68 -7.80
N GLU A 244 3.66 5.12 -9.00
CA GLU A 244 4.80 4.87 -9.89
C GLU A 244 5.41 6.17 -10.41
N GLY A 245 4.58 7.15 -10.79
CA GLY A 245 5.04 8.46 -11.22
C GLY A 245 5.83 9.20 -10.15
N GLN A 246 5.36 9.20 -8.90
CA GLN A 246 6.05 9.83 -7.78
C GLN A 246 7.40 9.16 -7.50
N ALA A 247 7.43 7.83 -7.37
CA ALA A 247 8.66 7.08 -7.13
C ALA A 247 9.65 7.22 -8.28
N ARG A 248 9.17 7.25 -9.53
CA ARG A 248 10.01 7.44 -10.73
C ARG A 248 10.64 8.82 -10.77
N LEU A 249 9.89 9.89 -10.52
CA LEU A 249 10.44 11.24 -10.61
C LEU A 249 11.39 11.54 -9.46
N ILE A 250 11.15 11.00 -8.26
CA ILE A 250 12.13 11.02 -7.15
C ILE A 250 13.41 10.30 -7.55
N GLN A 251 13.30 9.10 -8.14
CA GLN A 251 14.47 8.37 -8.64
C GLN A 251 15.24 9.17 -9.70
N LEU A 252 14.55 9.79 -10.65
CA LEU A 252 15.17 10.56 -11.72
C LEU A 252 15.83 11.83 -11.19
N GLN A 253 15.24 12.52 -10.20
CA GLN A 253 15.90 13.62 -9.49
C GLN A 253 17.25 13.17 -8.93
N PHE A 254 17.29 12.06 -8.18
CA PHE A 254 18.54 11.57 -7.64
C PHE A 254 19.53 11.19 -8.75
N LEU A 255 19.09 10.37 -9.71
CA LEU A 255 19.94 9.84 -10.78
C LEU A 255 20.59 10.98 -11.57
N CYS A 256 19.80 11.93 -12.07
CA CYS A 256 20.30 12.99 -12.95
C CYS A 256 21.22 14.00 -12.22
N LEU A 257 21.12 14.12 -10.88
CA LEU A 257 21.86 15.12 -10.11
C LEU A 257 23.13 14.57 -9.42
N SER A 258 23.24 13.26 -9.23
CA SER A 258 24.24 12.68 -8.31
C SER A 258 25.62 12.43 -8.91
N HIS A 259 25.76 12.38 -10.24
CA HIS A 259 27.03 12.02 -10.88
C HIS A 259 27.26 12.77 -12.20
N ALA A 260 28.51 13.11 -12.51
CA ALA A 260 28.86 13.87 -13.71
C ALA A 260 28.56 13.12 -15.02
N SER A 261 28.55 11.78 -14.98
CA SER A 261 28.17 10.90 -16.09
C SER A 261 26.70 10.50 -16.07
N SER A 262 25.90 11.04 -15.15
CA SER A 262 24.47 10.78 -15.14
C SER A 262 23.79 11.32 -16.39
N PRO A 263 22.72 10.67 -16.88
CA PRO A 263 21.95 11.19 -17.99
C PRO A 263 21.28 12.51 -17.60
N THR A 264 21.08 13.35 -18.59
CA THR A 264 20.10 14.44 -18.49
C THR A 264 18.69 13.85 -18.37
N PHE A 265 17.74 14.65 -17.86
CA PHE A 265 16.36 14.20 -17.77
C PHE A 265 15.75 13.88 -19.16
N GLY A 266 16.09 14.67 -20.17
CA GLY A 266 15.69 14.42 -21.55
C GLY A 266 16.23 13.08 -22.10
N GLU A 267 17.48 12.72 -21.81
CA GLU A 267 18.05 11.42 -22.18
C GLU A 267 17.35 10.26 -21.43
N ALA A 268 17.12 10.40 -20.12
CA ALA A 268 16.40 9.39 -19.34
C ALA A 268 14.97 9.18 -19.87
N ALA A 269 14.27 10.25 -20.26
CA ALA A 269 12.95 10.16 -20.88
C ALA A 269 13.01 9.37 -22.21
N GLN A 270 14.00 9.64 -23.07
CA GLN A 270 14.19 8.93 -24.35
C GLN A 270 14.54 7.45 -24.16
N ASP A 271 15.33 7.13 -23.14
CA ASP A 271 15.68 5.76 -22.74
C ASP A 271 14.48 4.99 -22.16
N GLY A 272 13.37 5.67 -21.95
CA GLY A 272 12.09 5.06 -21.62
C GLY A 272 11.79 4.98 -20.13
N TYR A 273 12.49 5.74 -19.29
CA TYR A 273 12.20 5.83 -17.85
C TYR A 273 10.79 6.33 -17.54
N LEU A 274 10.16 7.04 -18.47
CA LEU A 274 8.78 7.55 -18.36
C LEU A 274 7.75 6.72 -19.16
N LYS A 275 8.12 5.55 -19.71
CA LYS A 275 7.18 4.76 -20.53
C LYS A 275 6.14 4.05 -19.67
N GLY A 276 4.87 4.11 -20.09
CA GLY A 276 3.78 3.37 -19.44
C GLY A 276 3.43 3.93 -18.07
N VAL A 277 3.23 3.06 -17.09
CA VAL A 277 2.75 3.43 -15.74
C VAL A 277 3.65 4.44 -15.03
N TYR A 278 4.95 4.45 -15.33
CA TYR A 278 5.96 5.31 -14.69
C TYR A 278 5.93 6.78 -15.14
N GLY A 279 5.33 7.09 -16.29
CA GLY A 279 5.20 8.47 -16.79
C GLY A 279 3.77 8.92 -16.97
N LYS A 280 2.79 8.01 -16.97
CA LYS A 280 1.39 8.33 -17.31
C LYS A 280 0.77 9.42 -16.46
N ALA A 281 1.00 9.43 -15.14
CA ALA A 281 0.51 10.51 -14.28
C ALA A 281 1.22 11.85 -14.58
N PHE A 282 2.52 11.82 -14.84
CA PHE A 282 3.31 13.03 -15.16
C PHE A 282 2.92 13.61 -16.53
N GLU A 283 2.75 12.77 -17.56
CA GLU A 283 2.26 13.16 -18.87
C GLU A 283 0.87 13.80 -18.79
N TYR A 284 -0.01 13.23 -17.96
CA TYR A 284 -1.32 13.84 -17.73
C TYR A 284 -1.19 15.21 -17.07
N PHE A 285 -0.39 15.33 -16.01
CA PHE A 285 -0.11 16.62 -15.38
C PHE A 285 0.40 17.66 -16.39
N LEU A 286 1.42 17.33 -17.19
CA LEU A 286 1.95 18.20 -18.24
C LEU A 286 0.88 18.64 -19.24
N SER A 287 0.02 17.69 -19.66
CA SER A 287 -1.09 18.00 -20.56
C SER A 287 -2.12 18.95 -19.95
N LYS A 288 -2.31 18.91 -18.63
CA LYS A 288 -3.25 19.77 -17.92
C LYS A 288 -2.71 21.19 -17.73
N VAL A 289 -1.43 21.31 -17.40
CA VAL A 289 -0.78 22.62 -17.26
C VAL A 289 -0.39 23.24 -18.61
N GLY A 290 -0.47 22.48 -19.70
CA GLY A 290 -0.19 22.96 -21.06
C GLY A 290 1.31 23.10 -21.35
N CYS A 291 2.14 22.28 -20.72
CA CYS A 291 3.60 22.31 -20.86
C CYS A 291 4.13 21.09 -21.60
N GLU A 292 5.29 21.25 -22.24
CA GLU A 292 6.07 20.13 -22.75
C GLU A 292 6.87 19.47 -21.61
N CYS A 293 7.37 18.26 -21.86
CA CYS A 293 8.27 17.59 -20.94
C CYS A 293 9.53 18.46 -20.73
N PRO A 294 9.90 18.80 -19.48
CA PRO A 294 11.05 19.65 -19.23
C PRO A 294 12.35 18.96 -19.67
N VAL A 295 13.38 19.76 -19.95
CA VAL A 295 14.71 19.24 -20.31
C VAL A 295 15.56 18.97 -19.07
N SER A 296 15.33 19.74 -18.00
CA SER A 296 16.04 19.65 -16.72
C SER A 296 15.18 18.95 -15.67
N VAL A 297 15.81 18.13 -14.83
CA VAL A 297 15.15 17.52 -13.67
C VAL A 297 14.87 18.52 -12.55
N GLU A 298 15.54 19.67 -12.59
CA GLU A 298 15.38 20.76 -11.61
C GLU A 298 14.28 21.74 -12.03
N ASP A 299 13.61 21.50 -13.16
CA ASP A 299 12.49 22.31 -13.61
C ASP A 299 11.34 22.29 -12.57
N PRO A 300 10.74 23.45 -12.23
CA PRO A 300 9.67 23.52 -11.24
C PRO A 300 8.49 22.58 -11.52
N LEU A 301 8.22 22.23 -12.78
CA LEU A 301 7.17 21.28 -13.16
C LEU A 301 7.35 19.92 -12.48
N ILE A 302 8.59 19.46 -12.30
CA ILE A 302 8.89 18.20 -11.60
C ILE A 302 8.53 18.32 -10.12
N ALA A 303 8.90 19.42 -9.49
CA ALA A 303 8.66 19.65 -8.07
C ALA A 303 7.17 19.84 -7.76
N ILE A 304 6.44 20.55 -8.63
CA ILE A 304 4.97 20.72 -8.56
C ILE A 304 4.28 19.38 -8.71
N PHE A 305 4.67 18.57 -9.70
CA PHE A 305 4.10 17.23 -9.88
C PHE A 305 4.28 16.35 -8.63
N LEU A 306 5.49 16.32 -8.06
CA LEU A 306 5.77 15.54 -6.85
C LEU A 306 4.94 16.01 -5.65
N LEU A 307 4.74 17.32 -5.52
CA LEU A 307 3.87 17.90 -4.49
C LEU A 307 2.40 17.50 -4.69
N ILE A 308 1.92 17.52 -5.93
CA ILE A 308 0.57 17.05 -6.26
C ILE A 308 0.41 15.57 -5.89
N CYS A 309 1.37 14.71 -6.21
CA CYS A 309 1.37 13.31 -5.81
C CYS A 309 1.28 13.17 -4.28
N ASP A 310 2.10 13.94 -3.54
CA ASP A 310 2.09 13.92 -2.08
C ASP A 310 0.72 14.29 -1.50
N ILE A 311 0.13 15.40 -1.94
CA ILE A 311 -1.20 15.85 -1.44
C ILE A 311 -2.31 14.88 -1.86
N SER A 312 -2.20 14.27 -3.04
CA SER A 312 -3.20 13.31 -3.56
C SER A 312 -3.28 12.04 -2.73
N LEU A 313 -2.14 11.52 -2.28
CA LEU A 313 -2.08 10.28 -1.48
C LEU A 313 -2.43 10.51 0.01
N ASN A 314 -2.35 11.75 0.48
CA ASN A 314 -2.53 12.13 1.87
C ASN A 314 -3.82 12.93 2.07
N SER A 315 -4.97 12.26 1.99
CA SER A 315 -6.23 12.86 2.47
C SER A 315 -6.24 12.91 4.00
N GLY A 316 -6.84 13.97 4.56
CA GLY A 316 -7.10 14.06 5.99
C GLY A 316 -8.49 13.53 6.38
N VAL A 317 -9.38 13.33 5.41
CA VAL A 317 -10.79 12.96 5.66
C VAL A 317 -10.89 11.46 5.95
N GLY A 318 -11.54 11.10 7.06
CA GLY A 318 -11.65 9.74 7.54
C GLY A 318 -10.42 9.24 8.31
N LEU A 319 -9.25 9.84 8.10
CA LEU A 319 -8.06 9.68 8.93
C LEU A 319 -7.04 10.78 8.58
N PRO A 320 -6.50 11.56 9.54
CA PRO A 320 -6.77 11.53 10.99
C PRO A 320 -8.04 12.26 11.41
N PHE A 321 -8.72 12.98 10.51
CA PHE A 321 -9.90 13.78 10.83
C PHE A 321 -11.21 13.03 10.56
N GLU A 322 -12.29 13.52 11.18
CA GLU A 322 -13.63 12.99 10.96
C GLU A 322 -14.12 13.15 9.51
N ILE A 323 -15.05 12.29 9.13
CA ILE A 323 -15.88 12.51 7.93
C ILE A 323 -17.00 13.46 8.33
N VAL A 324 -16.92 14.71 7.86
CA VAL A 324 -17.95 15.72 8.12
C VAL A 324 -18.99 15.77 7.00
N ASP A 325 -18.56 15.56 5.77
CA ASP A 325 -19.42 15.53 4.58
C ASP A 325 -19.36 14.13 3.93
N PHE A 326 -20.40 13.33 4.20
CA PHE A 326 -20.51 11.97 3.69
C PHE A 326 -20.72 11.91 2.17
N ASP A 327 -21.35 12.94 1.58
CA ASP A 327 -21.56 12.99 0.13
C ASP A 327 -20.25 13.29 -0.60
N ARG A 328 -19.42 14.16 -0.02
CA ARG A 328 -18.12 14.52 -0.59
C ARG A 328 -17.01 13.51 -0.29
N PHE A 329 -17.17 12.66 0.73
CA PHE A 329 -16.14 11.75 1.23
C PHE A 329 -15.34 11.04 0.13
N ILE A 330 -15.99 10.44 -0.88
CA ILE A 330 -15.28 9.67 -1.90
C ILE A 330 -14.32 10.55 -2.71
N TYR A 331 -14.75 11.78 -3.01
CA TYR A 331 -13.99 12.73 -3.80
C TYR A 331 -12.79 13.24 -3.01
N ASP A 332 -12.96 13.39 -1.70
CA ASP A 332 -11.88 13.82 -0.82
C ASP A 332 -10.95 12.67 -0.41
N ALA A 333 -11.39 11.42 -0.47
CA ALA A 333 -10.60 10.23 -0.10
C ALA A 333 -9.93 9.54 -1.31
N ASP A 334 -10.50 9.61 -2.52
CA ASP A 334 -9.94 8.97 -3.70
C ASP A 334 -8.71 9.74 -4.23
N PRO A 335 -7.49 9.14 -4.19
CA PRO A 335 -6.29 9.82 -4.67
C PRO A 335 -6.35 10.19 -6.14
N LYS A 336 -7.12 9.46 -6.96
CA LYS A 336 -7.27 9.74 -8.40
C LYS A 336 -8.03 11.03 -8.63
N TYR A 337 -9.15 11.22 -7.91
CA TYR A 337 -9.93 12.45 -8.01
C TYR A 337 -9.12 13.65 -7.52
N ARG A 338 -8.49 13.51 -6.34
CA ARG A 338 -7.61 14.55 -5.78
C ARG A 338 -6.52 14.96 -6.75
N PHE A 339 -5.84 13.99 -7.36
CA PHE A 339 -4.79 14.24 -8.35
C PHE A 339 -5.31 15.07 -9.53
N VAL A 340 -6.48 14.70 -10.08
CA VAL A 340 -7.09 15.43 -11.19
C VAL A 340 -7.44 16.87 -10.80
N MET A 341 -8.00 17.08 -9.61
CA MET A 341 -8.34 18.41 -9.11
C MET A 341 -7.10 19.27 -8.88
N LEU A 342 -6.06 18.70 -8.27
CA LEU A 342 -4.79 19.37 -8.02
C LEU A 342 -4.03 19.71 -9.30
N CYS A 343 -4.10 18.86 -10.34
CA CYS A 343 -3.59 19.22 -11.67
C CYS A 343 -4.33 20.43 -12.25
N GLY A 344 -5.65 20.52 -12.03
CA GLY A 344 -6.45 21.68 -12.42
C GLY A 344 -6.06 22.95 -11.64
N ALA A 345 -5.85 22.84 -10.33
CA ALA A 345 -5.37 23.94 -9.50
C ALA A 345 -3.96 24.41 -9.95
N ALA A 346 -3.06 23.47 -10.22
CA ALA A 346 -1.72 23.79 -10.71
C ALA A 346 -1.75 24.45 -12.09
N ALA A 347 -2.66 24.05 -12.98
CA ALA A 347 -2.82 24.71 -14.28
C ALA A 347 -3.28 26.17 -14.15
N PHE A 348 -4.04 26.49 -13.09
CA PHE A 348 -4.50 27.84 -12.82
C PHE A 348 -3.39 28.71 -12.18
N GLU A 349 -2.58 28.13 -11.30
CA GLU A 349 -1.55 28.84 -10.51
C GLU A 349 -0.11 28.59 -10.98
N LEU A 350 0.07 28.10 -12.21
CA LEU A 350 1.37 27.58 -12.68
C LEU A 350 2.50 28.60 -12.53
N GLU A 351 2.26 29.86 -12.90
CA GLU A 351 3.25 30.93 -12.81
C GLU A 351 3.67 31.16 -11.36
N SER A 352 2.70 31.32 -10.45
CA SER A 352 2.97 31.51 -9.01
C SER A 352 3.70 30.31 -8.40
N LEU A 353 3.27 29.09 -8.70
CA LEU A 353 3.90 27.87 -8.19
C LEU A 353 5.35 27.73 -8.68
N SER A 354 5.62 28.11 -9.93
CA SER A 354 6.97 28.07 -10.52
C SER A 354 7.90 29.11 -9.90
N GLU A 355 7.37 30.24 -9.46
CA GLU A 355 8.13 31.27 -8.73
C GLU A 355 8.39 30.89 -7.26
N ILE A 356 7.49 30.10 -6.66
CA ILE A 356 7.63 29.63 -5.28
C ILE A 356 8.75 28.60 -5.17
N ILE A 357 8.77 27.56 -6.01
CA ILE A 357 9.67 26.41 -5.80
C ILE A 357 10.98 26.59 -6.56
N MET A 358 12.00 27.11 -5.88
CA MET A 358 13.33 27.36 -6.45
C MET A 358 14.46 26.63 -5.72
N GLY A 359 14.36 26.53 -4.39
CA GLY A 359 15.41 26.01 -3.50
C GLY A 359 15.10 24.67 -2.82
N TYR A 360 13.92 24.10 -3.05
CA TYR A 360 13.45 22.86 -2.42
C TYR A 360 13.45 22.94 -0.87
N THR A 361 13.01 24.06 -0.33
CA THR A 361 13.00 24.35 1.11
C THR A 361 11.67 24.00 1.77
N ARG A 362 11.67 23.97 3.11
CA ARG A 362 10.46 23.73 3.90
C ARG A 362 9.40 24.81 3.67
N GLU A 363 9.83 26.06 3.61
CA GLU A 363 8.94 27.22 3.41
C GLU A 363 8.29 27.19 2.03
N GLU A 364 9.04 26.80 0.99
CA GLU A 364 8.51 26.65 -0.36
C GLU A 364 7.49 25.50 -0.46
N TYR A 365 7.75 24.36 0.22
CA TYR A 365 6.76 23.28 0.33
C TYR A 365 5.45 23.78 0.94
N ILE A 366 5.54 24.50 2.06
CA ILE A 366 4.36 25.01 2.79
C ILE A 366 3.57 25.99 1.93
N GLU A 367 4.26 26.92 1.28
CA GLU A 367 3.56 27.94 0.49
C GLU A 367 2.92 27.33 -0.77
N ALA A 368 3.65 26.50 -1.51
CA ALA A 368 3.12 25.83 -2.70
C ALA A 368 1.96 24.87 -2.34
N ALA A 369 2.07 24.14 -1.23
CA ALA A 369 1.00 23.26 -0.76
C ALA A 369 -0.26 24.07 -0.42
N ARG A 370 -0.11 25.22 0.25
CA ARG A 370 -1.25 26.10 0.58
C ARG A 370 -1.97 26.60 -0.67
N VAL A 371 -1.23 27.02 -1.70
CA VAL A 371 -1.80 27.48 -2.98
C VAL A 371 -2.66 26.37 -3.59
N LEU A 372 -2.12 25.15 -3.69
CA LEU A 372 -2.84 24.01 -4.27
C LEU A 372 -4.06 23.60 -3.43
N THR A 373 -3.91 23.45 -2.11
CA THR A 373 -4.98 22.91 -1.27
C THR A 373 -6.13 23.90 -1.08
N SER A 374 -5.84 25.20 -1.06
CA SER A 374 -6.86 26.24 -0.89
C SER A 374 -7.82 26.32 -2.09
N LEU A 375 -7.35 26.08 -3.31
CA LEU A 375 -8.18 26.02 -4.51
C LEU A 375 -9.06 24.76 -4.59
N CYS A 376 -8.61 23.66 -3.99
CA CYS A 376 -9.35 22.41 -3.94
C CYS A 376 -10.20 22.23 -2.68
N ASP A 377 -10.14 23.16 -1.73
CA ASP A 377 -10.78 23.05 -0.41
C ASP A 377 -10.34 21.76 0.31
N TYR A 378 -9.03 21.50 0.30
CA TYR A 378 -8.40 20.38 1.00
C TYR A 378 -7.65 20.88 2.23
N ASN A 379 -7.52 20.01 3.25
CA ASN A 379 -6.59 20.23 4.35
C ASN A 379 -5.18 20.44 3.82
N HIS A 380 -4.45 21.36 4.44
CA HIS A 380 -3.02 21.47 4.18
C HIS A 380 -2.32 20.19 4.65
N PRO A 381 -1.36 19.61 3.88
CA PRO A 381 -0.74 18.33 4.24
C PRO A 381 -0.03 18.35 5.61
N LEU A 382 0.45 19.51 6.05
CA LEU A 382 1.01 19.64 7.40
C LEU A 382 -0.04 19.61 8.52
N GLU A 383 -1.29 19.98 8.29
CA GLU A 383 -2.34 19.83 9.33
C GLU A 383 -2.54 18.34 9.67
N ILE A 384 -2.47 17.49 8.64
CA ILE A 384 -2.58 16.02 8.77
C ILE A 384 -1.39 15.49 9.58
N SER A 385 -0.17 15.82 9.18
CA SER A 385 1.03 15.36 9.88
C SER A 385 1.17 15.98 11.29
N GLU A 386 0.68 17.20 11.50
CA GLU A 386 0.62 17.85 12.82
C GLU A 386 -0.33 17.10 13.76
N GLN A 387 -1.52 16.74 13.30
CA GLN A 387 -2.47 15.96 14.10
C GLN A 387 -1.88 14.62 14.56
N ILE A 388 -1.15 13.94 13.66
CA ILE A 388 -0.48 12.67 13.98
C ILE A 388 0.72 12.90 14.91
N ALA A 389 1.46 14.00 14.72
CA ALA A 389 2.57 14.37 15.59
C ALA A 389 2.09 14.74 17.00
N ASP A 390 0.92 15.38 17.12
CA ASP A 390 0.28 15.61 18.42
C ASP A 390 -0.03 14.28 19.12
N TRP A 391 -0.56 13.28 18.39
CA TRP A 391 -0.79 11.96 18.99
C TRP A 391 0.47 11.35 19.59
N ALA A 392 1.59 11.48 18.89
CA ALA A 392 2.90 11.01 19.33
C ALA A 392 3.43 11.72 20.60
N LEU A 393 2.87 12.87 20.97
CA LEU A 393 3.23 13.64 22.15
C LEU A 393 2.21 13.51 23.29
N THR A 394 0.93 13.36 22.95
CA THR A 394 -0.18 13.51 23.92
C THR A 394 -0.86 12.19 24.27
N GLN A 395 -0.79 11.16 23.42
CA GLN A 395 -1.52 9.90 23.61
C GLN A 395 -0.60 8.80 24.12
N GLU A 396 -0.84 8.34 25.36
CA GLU A 396 -0.01 7.34 26.05
C GLU A 396 0.19 6.06 25.22
N ASN A 397 -0.87 5.55 24.60
CA ASN A 397 -0.81 4.34 23.76
C ASN A 397 0.07 4.52 22.52
N ILE A 398 0.13 5.73 21.94
CA ILE A 398 0.97 6.05 20.78
C ILE A 398 2.42 6.27 21.22
N VAL A 399 2.65 6.93 22.35
CA VAL A 399 3.98 7.05 22.96
C VAL A 399 4.58 5.67 23.23
N GLN A 400 3.78 4.76 23.80
CA GLN A 400 4.18 3.37 24.01
C GLN A 400 4.49 2.68 22.68
N LEU A 401 3.63 2.83 21.66
CA LEU A 401 3.85 2.24 20.33
C LEU A 401 5.17 2.71 19.67
N LEU A 402 5.52 3.99 19.82
CA LEU A 402 6.79 4.52 19.32
C LEU A 402 7.99 4.02 20.13
N SER A 403 7.84 3.78 21.43
CA SER A 403 8.85 3.10 22.25
C SER A 403 9.05 1.64 21.79
N GLU A 404 7.98 0.91 21.50
CA GLU A 404 8.03 -0.44 20.95
C GLU A 404 8.80 -0.46 19.62
N ARG A 405 8.55 0.51 18.74
CA ARG A 405 9.29 0.69 17.48
C ARG A 405 10.77 0.97 17.70
N GLU A 406 11.09 1.92 18.59
CA GLU A 406 12.47 2.29 18.88
C GLU A 406 13.24 1.10 19.46
N GLU A 407 12.63 0.31 20.33
CA GLU A 407 13.22 -0.91 20.89
C GLU A 407 13.22 -2.11 19.92
N PHE A 408 12.50 -1.99 18.80
CA PHE A 408 12.16 -3.07 17.88
C PHE A 408 11.51 -4.28 18.58
N LYS A 409 10.80 -4.01 19.67
CA LYS A 409 10.20 -4.99 20.58
C LYS A 409 8.73 -4.63 20.80
N PHE A 410 7.90 -5.18 19.96
CA PHE A 410 6.46 -4.91 19.96
C PHE A 410 5.69 -5.91 20.82
N ALA A 411 4.53 -5.49 21.31
CA ALA A 411 3.60 -6.41 21.94
C ALA A 411 3.08 -7.45 20.91
N ARG A 412 2.78 -8.66 21.39
CA ARG A 412 2.33 -9.77 20.54
C ARG A 412 0.95 -9.52 19.93
N GLU A 413 0.09 -8.84 20.68
CA GLU A 413 -1.26 -8.46 20.25
C GLU A 413 -1.19 -7.60 18.98
N ASN A 414 -1.84 -8.01 17.89
CA ASN A 414 -1.90 -7.23 16.65
C ASN A 414 -0.52 -6.79 16.12
N MET A 415 0.52 -7.64 16.28
CA MET A 415 1.92 -7.36 15.93
C MET A 415 2.10 -6.62 14.59
N LEU A 416 1.54 -7.15 13.48
CA LEU A 416 1.66 -6.49 12.17
C LEU A 416 1.05 -5.09 12.16
N VAL A 417 -0.10 -4.91 12.80
CA VAL A 417 -0.79 -3.61 12.89
C VAL A 417 0.07 -2.61 13.67
N ARG A 418 0.71 -3.05 14.76
CA ARG A 418 1.64 -2.23 15.53
C ARG A 418 2.86 -1.80 14.72
N VAL A 419 3.50 -2.72 14.01
CA VAL A 419 4.66 -2.41 13.17
C VAL A 419 4.29 -1.39 12.08
N VAL A 420 3.19 -1.63 11.35
CA VAL A 420 2.76 -0.74 10.25
C VAL A 420 2.31 0.62 10.80
N PHE A 421 1.47 0.66 11.84
CA PHE A 421 0.98 1.92 12.38
C PHE A 421 2.07 2.74 13.08
N SER A 422 3.01 2.09 13.78
CA SER A 422 4.18 2.80 14.34
C SER A 422 5.05 3.42 13.24
N SER A 423 5.16 2.76 12.08
CA SER A 423 5.86 3.31 10.91
C SER A 423 5.12 4.51 10.34
N PHE A 424 3.79 4.46 10.25
CA PHE A 424 2.95 5.58 9.84
C PHE A 424 3.09 6.80 10.76
N VAL A 425 3.01 6.61 12.07
CA VAL A 425 3.16 7.69 13.04
C VAL A 425 4.58 8.26 12.97
N ALA A 426 5.62 7.42 13.00
CA ALA A 426 7.00 7.88 12.96
C ALA A 426 7.33 8.64 11.67
N PHE A 427 6.85 8.16 10.52
CA PHE A 427 7.02 8.82 9.23
C PHE A 427 6.35 10.20 9.22
N ASN A 428 5.10 10.31 9.71
CA ASN A 428 4.39 11.59 9.75
C ASN A 428 4.98 12.58 10.76
N VAL A 429 5.54 12.10 11.88
CA VAL A 429 6.30 12.96 12.81
C VAL A 429 7.53 13.57 12.14
N ASP A 430 8.26 12.80 11.34
CA ASP A 430 9.41 13.31 10.59
C ASP A 430 8.96 14.22 9.45
N LYS A 431 7.89 13.85 8.74
CA LYS A 431 7.30 14.65 7.66
C LYS A 431 6.78 16.00 8.14
N PHE A 432 6.20 16.08 9.34
CA PHE A 432 5.78 17.36 9.94
C PHE A 432 6.96 18.33 10.12
N LYS A 433 8.12 17.79 10.49
CA LYS A 433 9.35 18.57 10.70
C LYS A 433 10.00 18.96 9.38
N GLU A 434 10.14 18.01 8.47
CA GLU A 434 10.96 18.13 7.26
C GLU A 434 10.18 17.68 6.01
N PRO A 435 9.02 18.29 5.69
CA PRO A 435 8.13 17.84 4.62
C PRO A 435 8.78 17.88 3.23
N GLN A 436 9.63 18.87 2.99
CA GLN A 436 10.34 19.06 1.72
C GLN A 436 11.27 17.88 1.40
N PHE A 437 11.86 17.26 2.44
CA PHE A 437 12.69 16.07 2.26
C PHE A 437 11.87 14.90 1.71
N PHE A 438 10.69 14.64 2.27
CA PHE A 438 9.86 13.52 1.82
C PHE A 438 9.17 13.78 0.48
N CYS A 439 8.84 15.05 0.17
CA CYS A 439 8.25 15.43 -1.10
C CYS A 439 9.25 15.38 -2.27
N TRP A 440 10.49 15.83 -2.03
CA TRP A 440 11.53 15.96 -3.07
C TRP A 440 12.80 15.19 -2.70
N ALA A 441 12.63 13.98 -2.17
CA ALA A 441 13.71 13.17 -1.62
C ALA A 441 14.88 12.96 -2.59
N GLY A 442 14.59 12.84 -3.89
CA GLY A 442 15.63 12.64 -4.90
C GLY A 442 16.57 13.84 -5.00
N TYR A 443 16.00 15.06 -4.96
CA TYR A 443 16.77 16.29 -4.92
C TYR A 443 17.60 16.38 -3.64
N HIS A 444 16.98 16.15 -2.47
CA HIS A 444 17.68 16.21 -1.19
C HIS A 444 18.82 15.19 -1.10
N LEU A 445 18.58 13.94 -1.48
CA LEU A 445 19.61 12.90 -1.44
C LEU A 445 20.79 13.18 -2.37
N ALA A 446 20.60 13.94 -3.46
CA ALA A 446 21.66 14.30 -4.40
C ALA A 446 22.36 15.64 -4.06
N LYS A 447 21.59 16.66 -3.68
CA LYS A 447 22.03 18.06 -3.56
C LYS A 447 21.82 18.67 -2.18
N SER A 448 21.60 17.87 -1.13
CA SER A 448 21.32 18.36 0.22
C SER A 448 22.29 19.47 0.68
N SER A 449 21.71 20.54 1.21
CA SER A 449 22.42 21.59 1.96
C SER A 449 22.87 21.12 3.35
N ASP A 450 22.25 20.08 3.91
CA ASP A 450 22.57 19.43 5.19
C ASP A 450 22.58 17.91 5.02
N ARG A 451 23.66 17.41 4.40
CA ARG A 451 23.80 15.99 4.01
C ARG A 451 23.66 15.03 5.19
N GLU A 452 24.12 15.41 6.38
CA GLU A 452 24.06 14.53 7.53
C GLU A 452 22.62 14.40 8.02
N LYS A 453 21.88 15.52 8.15
CA LYS A 453 20.47 15.48 8.52
C LYS A 453 19.64 14.66 7.55
N ASP A 454 19.78 14.90 6.24
CA ASP A 454 19.01 14.20 5.21
C ASP A 454 19.38 12.71 5.14
N LYS A 455 20.66 12.37 5.38
CA LYS A 455 21.10 10.97 5.51
C LYS A 455 20.48 10.30 6.73
N GLN A 456 20.40 10.97 7.88
CA GLN A 456 19.77 10.40 9.08
C GLN A 456 18.26 10.20 8.87
N LEU A 457 17.57 11.18 8.25
CA LEU A 457 16.15 11.06 7.88
C LEU A 457 15.91 9.90 6.93
N TRP A 458 16.76 9.76 5.91
CA TRP A 458 16.75 8.63 4.98
C TRP A 458 16.89 7.31 5.74
N LEU A 459 17.98 7.13 6.47
CA LEU A 459 18.31 5.88 7.18
C LEU A 459 17.21 5.45 8.15
N LYS A 460 16.61 6.41 8.88
CA LYS A 460 15.54 6.16 9.85
C LYS A 460 14.24 5.65 9.21
N ASN A 461 13.99 6.04 7.96
CA ASN A 461 12.73 5.78 7.26
C ASN A 461 12.85 4.69 6.18
N LEU A 462 13.96 3.96 6.12
CA LEU A 462 14.11 2.85 5.18
C LEU A 462 13.13 1.70 5.46
N SER A 463 12.85 0.90 4.44
CA SER A 463 12.05 -0.32 4.58
C SER A 463 12.65 -1.25 5.64
N LEU A 464 11.78 -1.89 6.42
CA LEU A 464 12.19 -2.76 7.52
C LEU A 464 12.75 -4.10 7.02
N PHE A 465 12.19 -4.59 5.91
CA PHE A 465 12.46 -5.91 5.37
C PHE A 465 13.00 -5.81 3.95
N THR A 466 14.04 -6.60 3.67
CA THR A 466 14.71 -6.69 2.38
C THR A 466 15.15 -8.13 2.09
N ASP A 467 15.43 -8.46 0.84
CA ASP A 467 16.23 -9.64 0.48
C ASP A 467 17.73 -9.33 0.49
N LYS A 468 18.56 -10.32 0.15
CA LYS A 468 20.04 -10.23 0.08
C LYS A 468 20.54 -10.63 -1.30
N GLU A 469 21.79 -10.31 -1.61
CA GLU A 469 22.43 -10.67 -2.88
C GLU A 469 22.40 -12.19 -3.16
N ASP A 470 22.59 -13.01 -2.12
CA ASP A 470 22.77 -14.47 -2.21
C ASP A 470 21.59 -15.30 -1.69
N ASP A 471 20.52 -14.66 -1.19
CA ASP A 471 19.35 -15.33 -0.61
C ASP A 471 18.08 -14.51 -0.91
N ASN A 472 17.12 -15.10 -1.61
CA ASN A 472 15.84 -14.46 -1.96
C ASN A 472 14.80 -14.53 -0.82
N GLY A 473 15.18 -15.06 0.35
CA GLY A 473 14.41 -14.97 1.58
C GLY A 473 14.27 -13.53 2.07
N ILE A 474 13.43 -13.34 3.08
CA ILE A 474 13.23 -12.02 3.68
C ILE A 474 14.08 -11.90 4.94
N PHE A 475 14.80 -10.80 5.03
CA PHE A 475 15.61 -10.42 6.17
C PHE A 475 15.13 -9.11 6.77
N VAL A 476 15.28 -8.99 8.08
CA VAL A 476 15.23 -7.67 8.72
C VAL A 476 16.51 -6.95 8.36
N ARG A 477 16.39 -5.69 7.94
CA ARG A 477 17.53 -4.80 7.77
C ARG A 477 18.34 -4.70 9.07
N ASP A 478 19.63 -4.43 8.98
CA ASP A 478 20.45 -4.16 10.15
C ASP A 478 19.88 -3.02 11.00
N PHE A 479 19.58 -3.33 12.27
CA PHE A 479 19.24 -2.39 13.32
C PHE A 479 20.41 -2.30 14.31
N PRO A 480 21.33 -1.32 14.13
CA PRO A 480 22.49 -1.19 14.99
C PRO A 480 22.10 -1.10 16.47
N GLY A 481 22.78 -1.90 17.30
CA GLY A 481 22.54 -1.90 18.75
C GLY A 481 21.33 -2.72 19.21
N LYS A 482 20.61 -3.42 18.31
CA LYS A 482 19.57 -4.38 18.69
C LYS A 482 20.11 -5.81 18.72
N SER A 483 19.65 -6.60 19.69
CA SER A 483 20.05 -8.01 19.81
C SER A 483 19.40 -8.87 18.71
N PRO A 484 20.12 -9.85 18.13
CA PRO A 484 19.56 -10.76 17.12
C PRO A 484 18.26 -11.45 17.55
N GLU A 485 18.10 -11.75 18.83
CA GLU A 485 16.93 -12.44 19.38
C GLU A 485 15.65 -11.60 19.25
N ILE A 486 15.73 -10.30 19.57
CA ILE A 486 14.61 -9.34 19.44
C ILE A 486 14.23 -9.19 17.97
N ILE A 487 15.22 -9.04 17.10
CA ILE A 487 15.02 -8.93 15.65
C ILE A 487 14.27 -10.16 15.12
N HIS A 488 14.73 -11.36 15.50
CA HIS A 488 14.12 -12.62 15.09
C HIS A 488 12.71 -12.81 15.65
N GLU A 489 12.46 -12.44 16.92
CA GLU A 489 11.11 -12.54 17.51
C GLU A 489 10.10 -11.65 16.78
N THR A 490 10.43 -10.37 16.57
CA THR A 490 9.57 -9.42 15.84
C THR A 490 9.34 -9.88 14.41
N TYR A 491 10.40 -10.28 13.69
CA TYR A 491 10.30 -10.86 12.34
C TYR A 491 9.35 -12.06 12.27
N SER A 492 9.54 -13.03 13.16
CA SER A 492 8.77 -14.28 13.16
C SER A 492 7.29 -14.03 13.41
N GLN A 493 6.97 -13.15 14.36
CA GLN A 493 5.58 -12.82 14.69
C GLN A 493 4.90 -11.97 13.60
N PHE A 494 5.65 -11.04 12.99
CA PHE A 494 5.17 -10.23 11.89
C PHE A 494 4.77 -11.13 10.70
N TYR A 495 5.67 -12.01 10.25
CA TYR A 495 5.38 -12.89 9.11
C TYR A 495 4.41 -14.03 9.44
N ALA A 496 4.32 -14.47 10.69
CA ALA A 496 3.22 -15.34 11.13
C ALA A 496 1.85 -14.66 10.93
N SER A 497 1.77 -13.34 11.16
CA SER A 497 0.56 -12.55 10.90
C SER A 497 0.27 -12.47 9.40
N CYS A 498 1.27 -12.19 8.56
CA CYS A 498 1.12 -12.19 7.10
C CYS A 498 0.57 -13.53 6.58
N ILE A 499 1.16 -14.65 7.01
CA ILE A 499 0.72 -16.02 6.66
C ILE A 499 -0.74 -16.22 7.09
N THR A 500 -1.10 -15.79 8.29
CA THR A 500 -2.47 -15.91 8.81
C THR A 500 -3.47 -15.18 7.93
N TYR A 501 -3.19 -13.94 7.54
CA TYR A 501 -4.09 -13.14 6.70
C TYR A 501 -4.21 -13.74 5.29
N ASP A 502 -3.10 -14.20 4.71
CA ASP A 502 -3.12 -14.89 3.41
C ASP A 502 -3.94 -16.20 3.47
N MET A 503 -3.68 -17.07 4.44
CA MET A 503 -4.43 -18.32 4.62
C MET A 503 -5.92 -18.07 4.86
N THR A 504 -6.27 -17.00 5.59
CA THR A 504 -7.66 -16.59 5.81
C THR A 504 -8.30 -16.17 4.50
N ARG A 505 -7.62 -15.33 3.70
CA ARG A 505 -8.10 -14.93 2.37
C ARG A 505 -8.26 -16.13 1.44
N GLN A 506 -7.31 -17.07 1.46
CA GLN A 506 -7.42 -18.32 0.71
C GLN A 506 -8.66 -19.11 1.15
N TRP A 507 -8.93 -19.23 2.45
CA TRP A 507 -10.12 -19.93 2.96
C TRP A 507 -11.42 -19.23 2.50
N THR A 508 -11.44 -17.90 2.49
CA THR A 508 -12.61 -17.12 2.09
C THR A 508 -12.95 -17.26 0.61
N PHE A 509 -11.95 -17.14 -0.28
CA PHE A 509 -12.20 -16.97 -1.73
C PHE A 509 -11.66 -18.06 -2.65
N SER A 510 -10.60 -18.77 -2.26
CA SER A 510 -9.94 -19.72 -3.17
C SER A 510 -10.65 -21.06 -3.11
N ASP A 511 -11.20 -21.50 -4.24
CA ASP A 511 -11.80 -22.83 -4.33
C ASP A 511 -10.76 -23.95 -4.40
N ARG A 512 -9.48 -23.62 -4.64
CA ARG A 512 -8.37 -24.58 -4.66
C ARG A 512 -7.95 -25.02 -3.25
N PRO A 513 -7.23 -26.16 -3.14
CA PRO A 513 -6.56 -26.53 -1.89
C PRO A 513 -5.70 -25.39 -1.32
N PHE A 514 -5.45 -25.40 -0.01
CA PHE A 514 -4.52 -24.44 0.61
C PHE A 514 -3.14 -24.52 -0.05
N ASN A 515 -2.64 -23.37 -0.47
CA ASN A 515 -1.28 -23.20 -0.90
C ASN A 515 -0.40 -22.95 0.34
N TYR A 516 0.64 -23.76 0.47
CA TYR A 516 1.61 -23.70 1.56
C TYR A 516 2.99 -23.20 1.08
N ASP A 517 3.07 -22.71 -0.16
CA ASP A 517 4.30 -22.18 -0.71
C ASP A 517 4.60 -20.77 -0.16
N TYR A 518 5.41 -20.76 0.88
CA TYR A 518 6.00 -19.56 1.49
C TYR A 518 7.51 -19.55 1.31
N SER A 519 8.02 -20.15 0.23
CA SER A 519 9.46 -20.17 -0.10
C SER A 519 10.06 -18.76 -0.23
N TRP A 520 9.23 -17.77 -0.59
CA TRP A 520 9.60 -16.36 -0.62
C TRP A 520 10.00 -15.78 0.74
N LEU A 521 9.62 -16.42 1.86
CA LEU A 521 9.95 -15.94 3.21
C LEU A 521 11.36 -16.36 3.63
N THR A 522 11.79 -17.57 3.29
CA THR A 522 13.07 -18.13 3.72
C THR A 522 13.49 -19.28 2.80
N GLU A 523 14.73 -19.25 2.33
CA GLU A 523 15.35 -20.37 1.60
C GLU A 523 15.88 -21.48 2.54
N GLN A 524 15.93 -21.20 3.85
CA GLN A 524 16.61 -22.06 4.83
C GLN A 524 15.73 -23.19 5.38
N HIS A 525 14.41 -23.12 5.20
CA HIS A 525 13.48 -24.11 5.72
C HIS A 525 13.02 -25.07 4.62
N ALA A 526 13.04 -26.37 4.90
CA ALA A 526 12.48 -27.35 3.99
C ALA A 526 10.97 -27.08 3.80
N PRO A 527 10.41 -27.27 2.59
CA PRO A 527 8.97 -27.05 2.34
C PRO A 527 8.03 -27.79 3.30
N ALA A 528 8.46 -28.96 3.81
CA ALA A 528 7.72 -29.73 4.80
C ALA A 528 7.63 -29.03 6.17
N ASP A 529 8.69 -28.35 6.60
CA ASP A 529 8.74 -27.63 7.87
C ASP A 529 7.90 -26.35 7.79
N MET A 530 7.98 -25.62 6.68
CA MET A 530 7.09 -24.47 6.41
C MET A 530 5.62 -24.87 6.43
N LYS A 531 5.26 -25.96 5.74
CA LYS A 531 3.89 -26.48 5.77
C LYS A 531 3.43 -26.84 7.19
N LYS A 532 4.31 -27.44 8.00
CA LYS A 532 4.00 -27.78 9.39
C LYS A 532 3.74 -26.52 10.22
N GLU A 533 4.54 -25.49 10.03
CA GLU A 533 4.44 -24.23 10.78
C GLU A 533 3.18 -23.43 10.40
N VAL A 534 2.89 -23.28 9.10
CA VAL A 534 1.66 -22.64 8.61
C VAL A 534 0.42 -23.31 9.21
N LYS A 535 0.39 -24.65 9.25
CA LYS A 535 -0.71 -25.41 9.86
C LYS A 535 -0.84 -25.14 11.35
N ARG A 536 0.29 -25.04 12.07
CA ARG A 536 0.32 -24.75 13.51
C ARG A 536 -0.30 -23.38 13.76
N ILE A 537 0.18 -22.35 13.07
CA ILE A 537 -0.30 -20.96 13.19
C ILE A 537 -1.80 -20.87 12.90
N PHE A 538 -2.26 -21.43 11.77
CA PHE A 538 -3.68 -21.40 11.41
C PHE A 538 -4.56 -22.11 12.45
N LYS A 539 -4.11 -23.27 12.95
CA LYS A 539 -4.83 -24.02 13.97
C LYS A 539 -4.87 -23.33 15.33
N GLU A 540 -3.81 -22.61 15.69
CA GLU A 540 -3.79 -21.82 16.93
C GLU A 540 -4.82 -20.70 16.91
N LEU A 541 -5.03 -20.06 15.76
CA LEU A 541 -6.05 -19.03 15.63
C LEU A 541 -7.46 -19.62 15.56
N TYR A 542 -7.70 -20.60 14.69
CA TYR A 542 -9.06 -21.06 14.37
C TYR A 542 -9.52 -22.32 15.10
N GLY A 543 -8.63 -23.02 15.80
CA GLY A 543 -8.93 -24.30 16.46
C GLY A 543 -9.10 -25.49 15.51
N ILE A 544 -8.97 -25.29 14.19
CA ILE A 544 -9.05 -26.31 13.14
C ILE A 544 -7.82 -26.20 12.22
N GLY A 545 -7.25 -27.33 11.80
CA GLY A 545 -6.15 -27.33 10.84
C GLY A 545 -6.66 -27.10 9.41
N PRO A 546 -5.89 -26.44 8.52
CA PRO A 546 -6.37 -26.20 7.15
C PRO A 546 -6.62 -27.51 6.36
N ASP A 547 -5.89 -28.59 6.66
CA ASP A 547 -6.10 -29.92 6.06
C ASP A 547 -7.35 -30.64 6.60
N ASP A 548 -7.91 -30.18 7.73
CA ASP A 548 -9.15 -30.74 8.29
C ASP A 548 -10.40 -30.10 7.65
N ILE A 549 -10.22 -29.04 6.85
CA ILE A 549 -11.29 -28.34 6.11
C ILE A 549 -11.51 -29.03 4.77
N LYS A 550 -12.74 -29.46 4.50
CA LYS A 550 -13.10 -30.08 3.21
C LYS A 550 -12.86 -29.09 2.06
N CYS A 551 -12.21 -29.53 0.98
CA CYS A 551 -12.05 -28.76 -0.25
C CYS A 551 -12.77 -29.51 -1.39
N ASN A 552 -13.76 -28.86 -2.01
CA ASN A 552 -14.60 -29.48 -3.03
C ASN A 552 -14.05 -29.28 -4.47
N TYR A 553 -12.78 -28.92 -4.60
CA TYR A 553 -12.14 -28.72 -5.90
C TYR A 553 -12.01 -30.05 -6.66
N VAL A 554 -12.65 -30.13 -7.82
CA VAL A 554 -12.42 -31.21 -8.78
C VAL A 554 -11.41 -30.67 -9.80
N GLY A 555 -10.14 -31.05 -9.66
CA GLY A 555 -9.13 -30.72 -10.66
C GLY A 555 -9.52 -31.32 -12.00
N LYS A 556 -9.31 -30.59 -13.10
CA LYS A 556 -9.29 -31.23 -14.43
C LYS A 556 -8.06 -32.14 -14.44
N ASP A 557 -8.27 -33.42 -14.19
CA ASP A 557 -7.23 -34.43 -14.35
C ASP A 557 -6.69 -34.38 -15.78
N SER A 558 -5.41 -34.05 -15.92
CA SER A 558 -4.62 -34.27 -17.12
C SER A 558 -4.21 -35.75 -17.21
N SER A 559 -5.18 -36.64 -17.08
CA SER A 559 -5.01 -38.08 -17.27
C SER A 559 -6.19 -38.67 -18.06
N SER A 560 -6.17 -38.43 -19.37
CA SER A 560 -6.82 -39.33 -20.32
C SER A 560 -5.99 -39.39 -21.61
N SER A 561 -4.74 -39.83 -21.50
CA SER A 561 -3.97 -40.43 -22.59
C SER A 561 -4.03 -41.95 -22.43
N SER A 562 -5.17 -42.53 -22.81
CA SER A 562 -5.26 -43.95 -23.19
C SER A 562 -6.62 -44.26 -23.83
N LEU A 563 -6.76 -43.91 -25.11
CA LEU A 563 -7.02 -44.84 -26.21
C LEU A 563 -6.94 -44.10 -27.55
#